data_AF-A0A7J5B5Y0-F1
#
_entry.id   AF-A0A7J5B5Y0-F1
#
_cell.length_a   1.000
_cell.length_b   1.000
_cell.length_c   1.000
_cell.angle_alpha   90.00
_cell.angle_beta   90.00
_cell.angle_gamma   90.00
#
_symmetry.space_group_name_H-M   'P 1'
#
loop_
_entity.id
_entity.type
_entity.pdbx_description
1 polymer ?
#
loop_
_entity_poly.entity_id
_entity_poly.type
_entity_poly.pdbx_seq_one_letter_code
_entity_poly.pdbx_strand_id
1 'polypeptide(L)'
;MQESMDRVFEIVAVVVEVLGAVAIVIGIIVAIVLAGLALLRGRGGTVALATLRTSLGAGILLGLEVLVAADLVRTITSKPSLEDALILGLIVVIRTVLSMSIQIEIEGVLPWRRALTTSGAQVLADQVRAARRPPMGEDGGTEVRGTDPR
;
A
#
# COMPACT_ATOMS: atom_id res chain seq x y z
N MET A 1 -35.18 -17.58 -12.97
CA MET A 1 -34.70 -16.88 -11.75
C MET A 1 -33.22 -17.20 -11.44
N GLN A 2 -32.74 -18.44 -11.64
CA GLN A 2 -31.31 -18.78 -11.49
C GLN A 2 -30.42 -18.15 -12.58
N GLU A 3 -30.80 -18.22 -13.85
CA GLU A 3 -30.03 -17.58 -14.95
C GLU A 3 -29.89 -16.05 -14.82
N SER A 4 -30.89 -15.38 -14.25
CA SER A 4 -30.86 -13.94 -14.02
C SER A 4 -29.88 -13.55 -12.90
N MET A 5 -29.69 -14.41 -11.89
CA MET A 5 -28.74 -14.16 -10.81
C MET A 5 -27.31 -14.38 -11.30
N ASP A 6 -27.04 -15.47 -12.01
CA ASP A 6 -25.72 -15.80 -12.56
C ASP A 6 -25.17 -14.64 -13.41
N ARG A 7 -26.01 -14.04 -14.26
CA ARG A 7 -25.64 -12.89 -15.11
C ARG A 7 -25.33 -11.62 -14.29
N VAL A 8 -26.07 -11.37 -13.20
CA VAL A 8 -25.81 -10.20 -12.34
C VAL A 8 -24.46 -10.33 -11.65
N PHE A 9 -24.15 -11.51 -11.12
CA PHE A 9 -22.87 -11.76 -10.47
C PHE A 9 -21.68 -11.68 -11.43
N GLU A 10 -21.85 -12.17 -12.66
CA GLU A 10 -20.84 -12.04 -13.70
C GLU A 10 -20.55 -10.56 -14.04
N ILE A 11 -21.61 -9.75 -14.21
CA ILE A 11 -21.46 -8.31 -14.44
C ILE A 11 -20.76 -7.63 -13.27
N VAL A 12 -21.14 -7.95 -12.03
CA VAL A 12 -20.52 -7.39 -10.83
C VAL A 12 -19.03 -7.75 -10.78
N ALA A 13 -18.69 -9.02 -11.00
CA ALA A 13 -17.29 -9.47 -11.01
C ALA A 13 -16.47 -8.70 -12.04
N VAL A 14 -16.98 -8.56 -13.27
CA VAL A 14 -16.31 -7.82 -14.35
C VAL A 14 -16.15 -6.34 -14.00
N VAL A 15 -17.17 -5.70 -13.43
CA VAL A 15 -17.07 -4.29 -13.03
C VAL A 15 -16.00 -4.10 -11.96
N VAL A 16 -15.97 -4.96 -10.94
CA VAL A 16 -14.95 -4.89 -9.88
C VAL A 16 -13.56 -5.16 -10.45
N GLU A 17 -13.43 -6.10 -11.38
CA GLU A 17 -12.18 -6.40 -12.08
C GLU A 17 -11.66 -5.18 -12.86
N VAL A 18 -12.53 -4.53 -13.63
CA VAL A 18 -12.20 -3.32 -14.39
C VAL A 18 -11.82 -2.18 -13.45
N LEU A 19 -12.54 -1.98 -12.34
CA LEU A 19 -12.20 -0.96 -11.35
C LEU A 19 -10.81 -1.20 -10.74
N GLY A 20 -10.49 -2.45 -10.40
CA GLY A 20 -9.19 -2.81 -9.88
C GLY A 20 -8.08 -2.55 -10.89
N ALA A 21 -8.27 -2.98 -12.15
CA ALA A 21 -7.32 -2.74 -13.23
C ALA A 21 -7.11 -1.23 -13.49
N VAL A 22 -8.19 -0.44 -13.51
CA VAL A 22 -8.13 1.02 -13.67
C VAL A 22 -7.37 1.67 -12.52
N ALA A 23 -7.59 1.24 -11.28
CA ALA A 23 -6.86 1.76 -10.12
C ALA A 23 -5.34 1.52 -10.24
N ILE A 24 -4.93 0.33 -10.69
CA ILE A 24 -3.51 0.02 -10.95
C ILE A 24 -2.95 0.95 -12.02
N VAL A 25 -3.65 1.08 -13.16
CA VAL A 25 -3.21 1.92 -14.28
C VAL A 25 -3.05 3.38 -13.86
N ILE A 26 -4.03 3.94 -13.14
CA ILE A 26 -3.96 5.31 -12.62
C ILE A 26 -2.76 5.45 -11.67
N GLY A 27 -2.56 4.49 -10.76
CA GLY A 27 -1.42 4.50 -9.84
C GLY A 27 -0.07 4.50 -10.55
N ILE A 28 0.07 3.70 -11.62
CA ILE A 28 1.28 3.67 -12.47
C ILE A 28 1.48 5.03 -13.15
N ILE A 29 0.44 5.61 -13.74
CA ILE A 29 0.52 6.91 -14.40
C ILE A 29 0.96 7.99 -13.40
N VAL A 30 0.34 8.04 -12.23
CA VAL A 30 0.70 8.98 -11.15
C VAL A 30 2.16 8.78 -10.74
N ALA A 31 2.61 7.55 -10.57
CA ALA A 31 3.99 7.25 -10.20
C ALA A 31 5.00 7.76 -11.24
N ILE A 32 4.73 7.54 -12.53
CA ILE A 32 5.57 8.01 -13.63
C ILE A 32 5.60 9.54 -13.67
N VAL A 33 4.44 10.19 -13.57
CA VAL A 33 4.33 11.66 -13.59
C VAL A 33 5.09 12.28 -12.43
N LEU A 34 4.93 11.78 -11.20
CA LEU A 34 5.61 12.31 -10.02
C LEU A 34 7.13 12.09 -10.09
N ALA A 35 7.58 10.92 -10.54
CA ALA A 35 9.00 10.63 -10.72
C ALA A 35 9.62 11.51 -11.82
N GLY A 36 8.94 11.67 -12.96
CA GLY A 36 9.36 12.56 -14.05
C GLY A 36 9.45 14.01 -13.60
N LEU A 37 8.46 14.50 -12.86
CA LEU A 37 8.49 15.84 -12.26
C LEU A 37 9.64 16.01 -11.26
N ALA A 38 9.99 14.98 -10.49
CA ALA A 38 11.14 15.03 -9.58
C ALA A 38 12.47 15.17 -10.34
N LEU A 39 12.61 14.45 -11.46
CA LEU A 39 13.78 14.58 -12.35
C LEU A 39 13.86 15.96 -13.00
N LEU A 40 12.74 16.44 -13.57
CA LEU A 40 12.67 17.75 -14.23
C LEU A 40 12.96 18.91 -13.27
N ARG A 41 12.63 18.75 -11.97
CA ARG A 41 12.95 19.72 -10.92
C ARG A 41 14.36 19.58 -10.34
N GLY A 42 15.20 18.71 -10.91
CA GLY A 42 16.58 18.54 -10.47
C GLY A 42 16.75 17.88 -9.10
N ARG A 43 15.75 17.16 -8.59
CA ARG A 43 15.80 16.52 -7.25
C ARG A 43 16.70 15.27 -7.21
N GLY A 44 17.30 14.89 -8.33
CA GLY A 44 18.19 13.74 -8.45
C GLY A 44 17.48 12.41 -8.73
N GLY A 45 18.22 11.46 -9.32
CA GLY A 45 17.69 10.16 -9.74
C GLY A 45 17.26 9.25 -8.58
N THR A 46 17.93 9.35 -7.43
CA THR A 46 17.57 8.60 -6.22
C THR A 46 16.19 8.98 -5.68
N VAL A 47 15.89 10.28 -5.62
CA VAL A 47 14.58 10.78 -5.17
C VAL A 47 13.48 10.40 -6.16
N ALA A 48 13.74 10.52 -7.46
CA ALA A 48 12.79 10.11 -8.50
C ALA A 48 12.48 8.61 -8.44
N LEU A 49 13.50 7.76 -8.29
CA LEU A 49 13.33 6.31 -8.18
C LEU A 49 12.57 5.90 -6.91
N ALA A 50 12.86 6.54 -5.78
CA ALA A 50 12.11 6.32 -4.54
C ALA A 50 10.63 6.71 -4.73
N THR A 51 10.38 7.89 -5.30
CA THR A 51 9.01 8.39 -5.58
C THR A 51 8.24 7.44 -6.50
N LEU A 52 8.91 6.96 -7.56
CA LEU A 52 8.34 5.99 -8.50
C LEU A 52 7.92 4.71 -7.76
N ARG A 53 8.83 4.10 -6.99
CA ARG A 53 8.60 2.85 -6.28
C ARG A 53 7.46 2.97 -5.26
N THR A 54 7.45 4.03 -4.45
CA THR A 54 6.41 4.23 -3.43
C THR A 54 5.04 4.44 -4.07
N SER A 55 4.95 5.29 -5.10
CA SER A 55 3.67 5.61 -5.75
C SER A 55 3.13 4.41 -6.55
N LEU A 56 4.03 3.69 -7.23
CA LEU A 56 3.69 2.48 -7.98
C LEU A 56 3.23 1.37 -7.02
N GLY A 57 3.92 1.18 -5.90
CA GLY A 57 3.53 0.24 -4.86
C GLY A 57 2.15 0.55 -4.28
N ALA A 58 1.86 1.82 -4.00
CA ALA A 58 0.54 2.25 -3.50
C ALA A 58 -0.58 2.01 -4.52
N GLY A 59 -0.35 2.32 -5.80
CA GLY A 59 -1.31 2.08 -6.88
C GLY A 59 -1.61 0.59 -7.09
N ILE A 60 -0.58 -0.24 -7.08
CA ILE A 60 -0.73 -1.70 -7.18
C ILE A 60 -1.50 -2.23 -5.97
N LEU A 61 -1.13 -1.83 -4.74
CA LEU A 61 -1.79 -2.33 -3.53
C LEU A 61 -3.30 -2.03 -3.54
N LEU A 62 -3.68 -0.79 -3.87
CA LEU A 62 -5.08 -0.39 -3.99
C LEU A 62 -5.83 -1.22 -5.03
N GLY A 63 -5.25 -1.37 -6.22
CA GLY A 63 -5.87 -2.18 -7.26
C GLY A 63 -5.97 -3.65 -6.87
N LEU A 64 -5.00 -4.18 -6.15
CA LEU A 64 -5.03 -5.55 -5.65
C LEU A 64 -6.15 -5.76 -4.62
N GLU A 65 -6.41 -4.82 -3.71
CA GLU A 65 -7.54 -4.90 -2.77
C GLU A 65 -8.87 -5.03 -3.51
N VAL A 66 -9.06 -4.27 -4.58
CA VAL A 66 -10.26 -4.33 -5.42
C VAL A 66 -10.32 -5.64 -6.22
N LEU A 67 -9.20 -6.07 -6.82
CA LEU A 67 -9.15 -7.31 -7.60
C LEU A 67 -9.38 -8.56 -6.74
N VAL A 68 -8.96 -8.56 -5.47
CA VAL A 68 -9.30 -9.66 -4.53
C VAL A 68 -10.82 -9.75 -4.36
N ALA A 69 -11.54 -8.63 -4.32
CA ALA A 69 -13.00 -8.66 -4.23
C ALA A 69 -13.65 -9.28 -5.49
N ALA A 70 -13.11 -9.00 -6.68
CA ALA A 70 -13.58 -9.64 -7.93
C ALA A 70 -13.39 -11.17 -7.90
N ASP A 71 -12.22 -11.62 -7.43
CA ASP A 71 -11.91 -13.05 -7.27
C ASP A 71 -12.88 -13.73 -6.30
N LEU A 72 -13.20 -13.07 -5.18
CA LEU A 72 -14.18 -13.55 -4.21
C LEU A 72 -15.59 -13.68 -4.82
N VAL A 73 -16.07 -12.68 -5.57
CA VAL A 73 -17.39 -12.76 -6.24
C VAL A 73 -17.42 -13.95 -7.19
N ARG A 74 -16.35 -14.18 -7.97
CA ARG A 74 -16.28 -15.29 -8.93
C ARG A 74 -16.29 -16.66 -8.26
N THR A 75 -15.65 -16.81 -7.09
CA THR A 75 -15.67 -18.06 -6.31
C THR A 75 -17.07 -18.43 -5.81
N ILE A 76 -17.87 -17.46 -5.35
CA ILE A 76 -19.16 -17.74 -4.73
C ILE A 76 -20.27 -18.06 -5.74
N THR A 77 -20.11 -17.67 -7.01
CA THR A 77 -21.17 -17.75 -8.03
C THR A 77 -20.93 -18.80 -9.10
N SER A 78 -19.74 -19.40 -9.12
CA SER A 78 -19.46 -20.53 -10.01
C SER A 78 -20.08 -21.80 -9.41
N LYS A 79 -21.01 -22.45 -10.12
CA LYS A 79 -21.57 -23.75 -9.71
C LYS A 79 -20.41 -24.73 -9.51
N PRO A 80 -20.36 -25.47 -8.39
CA PRO A 80 -19.13 -26.14 -7.97
C PRO A 80 -18.75 -27.26 -8.95
N SER A 81 -17.76 -26.98 -9.79
CA SER A 81 -16.86 -27.95 -10.40
C SER A 81 -15.53 -27.86 -9.65
N LEU A 82 -14.98 -29.01 -9.21
CA LEU A 82 -13.67 -29.06 -8.56
C LEU A 82 -12.56 -28.49 -9.47
N GLU A 83 -12.74 -28.59 -10.79
CA GLU A 83 -11.79 -28.13 -11.79
C GLU A 83 -11.72 -26.59 -11.84
N ASP A 84 -12.88 -25.91 -11.84
CA ASP A 84 -12.95 -24.45 -11.84
C ASP A 84 -12.37 -23.85 -10.54
N ALA A 85 -12.65 -24.50 -9.41
CA ALA A 85 -12.07 -24.12 -8.12
C ALA A 85 -10.55 -24.31 -8.09
N LEU A 86 -10.03 -25.36 -8.75
CA LEU A 86 -8.59 -25.64 -8.87
C LEU A 86 -7.87 -24.60 -9.73
N ILE A 87 -8.43 -24.27 -10.90
CA ILE A 87 -7.88 -23.24 -11.80
C ILE A 87 -7.83 -21.90 -11.07
N LEU A 88 -8.91 -21.54 -10.38
CA LEU A 88 -9.00 -20.30 -9.64
C LEU A 88 -8.03 -20.25 -8.45
N GLY A 89 -7.93 -21.35 -7.69
CA GLY A 89 -6.94 -21.50 -6.62
C GLY A 89 -5.51 -21.34 -7.12
N LEU A 90 -5.19 -21.91 -8.29
CA LEU A 90 -3.89 -21.78 -8.93
C LEU A 90 -3.58 -20.34 -9.33
N ILE A 91 -4.56 -19.61 -9.91
CA ILE A 91 -4.41 -18.19 -10.27
C ILE A 91 -4.10 -17.34 -9.03
N VAL A 92 -4.83 -17.54 -7.92
CA VAL A 92 -4.60 -16.82 -6.66
C VAL A 92 -3.22 -17.12 -6.08
N VAL A 93 -2.76 -18.37 -6.14
CA VAL A 93 -1.42 -18.77 -5.69
C VAL A 93 -0.34 -18.09 -6.53
N ILE A 94 -0.44 -18.14 -7.85
CA ILE A 94 0.52 -17.49 -8.76
C ILE A 94 0.58 -15.98 -8.48
N ARG A 95 -0.58 -15.33 -8.33
CA ARG A 95 -0.69 -13.90 -8.00
C ARG A 95 0.04 -13.57 -6.69
N THR A 96 -0.18 -14.38 -5.65
CA THR A 96 0.42 -14.18 -4.34
C THR A 96 1.94 -14.35 -4.39
N VAL A 97 2.43 -15.39 -5.06
CA VAL A 97 3.87 -15.66 -5.20
C VAL A 97 4.57 -14.59 -6.03
N LEU A 98 4.01 -14.18 -7.17
CA LEU A 98 4.60 -13.13 -8.01
C LEU A 98 4.64 -11.78 -7.28
N SER A 99 3.54 -11.38 -6.65
CA SER A 99 3.49 -10.15 -5.85
C SER A 99 4.52 -10.18 -4.72
N MET A 100 4.64 -11.31 -4.03
CA MET A 100 5.58 -11.49 -2.93
C MET A 100 7.04 -11.49 -3.40
N SER A 101 7.34 -12.13 -4.52
CA SER A 101 8.69 -12.15 -5.12
C SER A 101 9.19 -10.74 -5.41
N ILE A 102 8.34 -9.89 -5.98
CA ILE A 102 8.68 -8.48 -6.28
C ILE A 102 8.92 -7.70 -4.98
N GLN A 103 8.08 -7.88 -3.95
CA GLN A 103 8.27 -7.20 -2.66
C GLN A 103 9.56 -7.63 -1.96
N ILE A 104 9.93 -8.92 -2.04
CA ILE A 104 11.17 -9.44 -1.48
C ILE A 104 12.38 -8.88 -2.21
N GLU A 105 12.35 -8.77 -3.54
CA GLU A 105 13.44 -8.18 -4.32
C GLU A 105 13.66 -6.71 -3.96
N ILE A 106 12.58 -5.94 -3.77
CA ILE A 106 12.66 -4.51 -3.44
C ILE A 106 13.19 -4.29 -2.02
N GLU A 107 12.74 -5.09 -1.06
CA GLU A 107 12.99 -4.83 0.37
C GLU A 107 14.09 -5.71 0.97
N GLY A 108 14.52 -6.74 0.25
CA GLY A 108 15.54 -7.70 0.69
C GLY A 108 15.13 -8.56 1.88
N VAL A 109 13.89 -8.42 2.38
CA VAL A 109 13.37 -9.14 3.55
C VAL A 109 11.96 -9.68 3.31
N LEU A 110 11.78 -10.94 3.70
CA LEU A 110 10.51 -11.65 3.62
C LEU A 110 9.41 -10.92 4.43
N PRO A 111 8.17 -10.83 3.92
CA PRO A 111 7.10 -10.07 4.57
C PRO A 111 6.75 -10.60 5.97
N TRP A 112 6.78 -11.92 6.19
CA TRP A 112 6.57 -12.50 7.53
C TRP A 112 7.68 -12.13 8.53
N ARG A 113 8.90 -11.87 8.06
CA ARG A 113 10.01 -11.44 8.92
C ARG A 113 9.81 -10.02 9.42
N ARG A 114 9.20 -9.14 8.61
CA ARG A 114 8.82 -7.77 8.99
C ARG A 114 7.70 -7.73 10.04
N ALA A 115 6.70 -8.60 9.89
CA ALA A 115 5.63 -8.74 10.88
C ALA A 115 6.15 -9.19 12.25
N LEU A 116 7.25 -9.96 12.28
CA LEU A 116 7.90 -10.41 13.51
C LEU A 116 8.82 -9.35 14.12
N THR A 117 9.48 -8.50 13.30
CA THR A 117 10.36 -7.44 13.81
C THR A 117 9.60 -6.18 14.23
N THR A 118 8.54 -5.79 13.52
CA THR A 118 7.57 -4.78 13.98
C THR A 118 6.54 -5.46 14.89
N SER A 119 7.03 -6.06 15.98
CA SER A 119 6.15 -6.54 17.03
C SER A 119 5.34 -5.35 17.55
N GLY A 120 4.01 -5.49 17.69
CA GLY A 120 3.15 -4.43 18.24
C GLY A 120 3.62 -3.92 19.61
N ALA A 121 4.43 -4.70 20.32
CA ALA A 121 5.12 -4.28 21.54
C ALA A 121 6.12 -3.13 21.33
N GLN A 122 6.80 -3.04 20.19
CA GLN A 122 7.71 -1.93 19.87
C GLN A 122 6.93 -0.63 19.58
N VAL A 123 5.81 -0.72 18.85
CA VAL A 123 4.95 0.44 18.56
C VAL A 123 4.33 0.99 19.85
N LEU A 124 3.84 0.10 20.73
CA LEU A 124 3.37 0.46 22.06
C LEU A 124 4.50 1.05 22.93
N ALA A 125 5.69 0.46 22.91
CA ALA A 125 6.83 0.98 23.67
C ALA A 125 7.26 2.39 23.20
N ASP A 126 7.22 2.66 21.90
CA ASP A 126 7.58 3.97 21.34
C ASP A 126 6.49 5.02 21.61
N GLN A 127 5.21 4.65 21.59
CA GLN A 127 4.13 5.54 22.04
C GLN A 127 4.24 5.88 23.53
N VAL A 128 4.57 4.90 24.38
CA VAL A 128 4.80 5.12 25.81
C VAL A 128 6.04 6.00 26.05
N ARG A 129 7.12 5.82 25.28
CA ARG A 129 8.30 6.69 25.36
C ARG A 129 8.01 8.11 24.88
N ALA A 130 7.23 8.28 23.82
CA ALA A 130 6.82 9.57 23.30
C ALA A 130 5.93 10.32 24.30
N ALA A 131 4.99 9.62 24.95
CA ALA A 131 4.14 10.17 26.00
C ALA A 131 4.91 10.52 27.29
N ARG A 132 6.07 9.89 27.52
CA ARG A 132 6.96 10.17 28.65
C ARG A 132 7.97 11.28 28.40
N ARG A 133 8.06 11.86 27.19
CA ARG A 133 8.89 13.06 26.99
C ARG A 133 8.24 14.23 27.74
N PRO A 134 8.86 14.75 28.82
CA PRO A 134 8.35 15.97 29.43
C PRO A 134 8.41 17.10 28.39
N PRO A 135 7.44 18.04 28.40
CA PRO A 135 7.60 19.27 27.62
C PRO A 135 8.92 19.91 28.03
N MET A 136 9.89 19.90 27.11
CA MET A 136 11.15 20.61 27.27
C MET A 136 10.78 22.07 27.56
N GLY A 137 11.26 22.55 28.71
CA GLY A 137 10.90 23.83 29.28
C GLY A 137 11.00 24.96 28.27
N GLU A 138 10.02 25.85 28.35
CA GLU A 138 10.18 27.23 27.92
C GLU A 138 11.49 27.74 28.51
N ASP A 139 12.48 27.88 27.64
CA ASP A 139 13.72 28.59 27.91
C ASP A 139 13.32 30.05 28.13
N GLY A 140 13.17 30.43 29.40
CA GLY A 140 12.95 31.79 29.88
C GLY A 140 14.20 32.64 29.64
N GLY A 141 14.60 32.78 28.39
CA GLY A 141 15.62 33.69 27.92
C GLY A 141 15.05 35.09 27.76
N THR A 142 14.87 35.82 28.86
CA THR A 142 14.88 37.28 28.85
C THR A 142 15.86 37.79 29.90
N GLU A 143 17.14 37.57 29.63
CA GLU A 143 18.21 38.40 30.17
C GLU A 143 18.06 39.79 29.53
N VAL A 144 17.26 40.65 30.17
CA VAL A 144 17.15 42.06 29.80
C VAL A 144 18.41 42.77 30.28
N ARG A 145 19.32 42.87 29.32
CA ARG A 145 20.49 43.71 29.28
C ARG A 145 20.17 45.17 29.64
N GLY A 146 20.72 45.61 30.77
CA GLY A 146 21.28 46.95 31.03
C GLY A 146 20.45 48.20 30.70
N THR A 147 20.04 48.91 31.75
CA THR A 147 19.96 50.38 31.74
C THR A 147 20.36 50.93 33.11
N ASP A 148 21.63 51.31 33.23
CA ASP A 148 22.07 52.44 34.05
C ASP A 148 22.14 53.64 33.10
N PRO A 149 21.40 54.73 33.39
CA PRO A 149 22.12 55.98 33.52
C PRO A 149 21.56 56.87 34.65
N ARG A 150 22.43 57.09 35.65
CA ARG A 150 22.55 58.28 36.52
C ARG A 150 21.57 58.47 37.67
#